data_AF-A0A957HNV2-F1
#
_entry.id   AF-A0A957HNV2-F1
#
_cell.length_a   1.000
_cell.length_b   1.000
_cell.length_c   1.000
_cell.angle_alpha   90.00
_cell.angle_beta   90.00
_cell.angle_gamma   90.00
#
_symmetry.space_group_name_H-M   'P 1'
#
loop_
_entity.id
_entity.type
_entity.pdbx_description
1 polymer ?
#
loop_
_entity_poly.entity_id
_entity_poly.type
_entity_poly.pdbx_seq_one_letter_code
_entity_poly.pdbx_strand_id
1 'polypeptide(L)' 'HIWPVHTIDEGIEILTGKTAGKRREDGSYPEGTLHCAVQTHLRHLAEELNKFGDSDDDD' A
#
# COMPACT_ATOMS: atom_id res chain seq x y z
N HIS A 1 26.74 -5.97 -4.57
CA HIS A 1 25.96 -7.14 -5.03
C HIS A 1 24.93 -6.67 -6.05
N ILE A 2 24.74 -7.41 -7.14
CA ILE A 2 23.72 -7.12 -8.17
C ILE A 2 22.68 -8.24 -8.08
N TRP A 3 21.41 -7.88 -7.99
CA TRP A 3 20.30 -8.83 -7.86
C TRP A 3 19.43 -8.76 -9.12
N PRO A 4 19.49 -9.76 -10.01
CA PRO A 4 18.55 -9.84 -11.12
C PRO A 4 17.16 -10.23 -10.59
N VAL A 5 16.15 -9.45 -10.96
CA VAL A 5 14.74 -9.72 -10.66
C VAL A 5 13.93 -9.59 -11.93
N HIS A 6 12.87 -10.38 -12.04
CA HIS A 6 11.95 -10.36 -13.18
C HIS A 6 10.80 -9.38 -12.96
N THR A 7 10.46 -9.12 -11.69
CA THR A 7 9.33 -8.27 -11.31
C THR A 7 9.73 -7.28 -10.23
N ILE A 8 8.98 -6.18 -10.15
CA ILE A 8 9.18 -5.17 -9.09
C ILE A 8 8.92 -5.81 -7.72
N ASP A 9 7.90 -6.66 -7.61
CA ASP A 9 7.56 -7.38 -6.37
C ASP A 9 8.75 -8.17 -5.83
N GLU A 10 9.46 -8.94 -6.67
CA GLU A 10 10.67 -9.66 -6.27
C GLU A 10 11.75 -8.72 -5.69
N GLY A 11 11.97 -7.57 -6.32
CA GLY A 11 12.91 -6.56 -5.84
C GLY A 11 12.49 -6.00 -4.48
N ILE A 12 11.20 -5.73 -4.30
CA ILE A 12 10.64 -5.25 -3.04
C ILE A 12 10.82 -6.27 -1.92
N GLU A 13 10.56 -7.55 -2.19
CA GLU A 13 10.72 -8.61 -1.20
C GLU A 13 12.18 -8.76 -0.75
N ILE A 14 13.13 -8.68 -1.69
CA ILE A 14 14.57 -8.72 -1.41
C ILE A 14 15.00 -7.53 -0.55
N LEU A 15 14.51 -6.33 -0.85
CA LEU A 15 14.92 -5.11 -0.15
C LEU A 15 14.28 -4.95 1.23
N THR A 16 13.06 -5.43 1.40
CA THR A 16 12.26 -5.22 2.62
C THR A 16 12.16 -6.44 3.52
N GLY A 17 12.47 -7.64 3.02
CA GLY A 17 12.29 -8.90 3.73
C GLY A 17 10.83 -9.26 4.02
N LYS A 18 9.87 -8.57 3.38
CA LYS A 18 8.43 -8.80 3.52
C LYS A 18 7.87 -9.26 2.19
N THR A 19 6.88 -10.14 2.22
CA THR A 19 6.16 -10.55 1.01
C THR A 19 5.39 -9.36 0.42
N ALA A 20 5.45 -9.18 -0.90
CA ALA A 20 4.78 -8.06 -1.57
C ALA A 20 3.26 -8.21 -1.44
N GLY A 21 2.75 -9.43 -1.69
CA GLY A 21 1.33 -9.78 -1.60
C GLY A 21 0.57 -9.53 -2.90
N LYS A 22 -0.20 -10.51 -3.38
CA LYS A 22 -0.97 -10.38 -4.63
C LYS A 22 -2.36 -9.80 -4.37
N ARG A 23 -2.83 -8.94 -5.27
CA ARG A 23 -4.21 -8.41 -5.22
C ARG A 23 -5.21 -9.55 -5.41
N ARG A 24 -6.20 -9.63 -4.52
CA ARG A 24 -7.32 -10.57 -4.58
C ARG A 24 -8.43 -10.06 -5.50
N GLU A 25 -9.38 -10.94 -5.84
CA GLU A 25 -10.53 -10.60 -6.71
C GLU A 25 -11.41 -9.49 -6.14
N ASP A 26 -11.53 -9.43 -4.81
CA ASP A 26 -12.24 -8.37 -4.08
C ASP A 26 -11.47 -7.04 -4.02
N GLY A 27 -10.26 -7.00 -4.59
CA GLY A 27 -9.39 -5.83 -4.60
C GLY A 27 -8.56 -5.62 -3.33
N SER A 28 -8.65 -6.51 -2.33
CA SER A 28 -7.84 -6.48 -1.12
C SER A 28 -6.48 -7.17 -1.31
N TYR A 29 -5.54 -6.91 -0.39
CA TYR A 29 -4.27 -7.64 -0.30
C TYR A 29 -4.24 -8.54 0.94
N PRO A 30 -3.52 -9.67 0.92
CA PRO A 30 -3.37 -10.53 2.08
C PRO A 30 -2.75 -9.79 3.26
N GLU A 31 -3.27 -10.05 4.45
CA GLU A 31 -2.76 -9.46 5.69
C GLU A 31 -1.28 -9.83 5.91
N GLY A 32 -0.52 -8.91 6.51
CA GLY A 32 0.91 -9.08 6.76
C GLY A 32 1.82 -8.85 5.54
N THR A 33 1.26 -8.63 4.36
CA THR A 33 2.02 -8.28 3.14
C THR A 33 2.30 -6.79 3.05
N LEU A 34 3.31 -6.40 2.26
CA LEU A 34 3.67 -5.00 2.06
C LEU A 34 2.53 -4.24 1.37
N HIS A 35 1.92 -4.79 0.33
CA HIS A 35 0.82 -4.13 -0.38
C HIS A 35 -0.40 -3.89 0.51
N CYS A 36 -0.67 -4.77 1.49
CA CYS A 36 -1.72 -4.54 2.48
C CYS A 36 -1.41 -3.35 3.39
N ALA A 37 -0.16 -3.21 3.83
CA ALA A 37 0.28 -2.08 4.65
C ALA A 37 0.18 -0.76 3.87
N VAL A 38 0.61 -0.75 2.61
CA VAL A 38 0.51 0.41 1.73
C VAL A 38 -0.95 0.79 1.48
N GLN A 39 -1.82 -0.16 1.15
CA GLN A 39 -3.25 0.09 0.93
C GLN A 39 -3.92 0.69 2.18
N THR A 40 -3.57 0.19 3.36
CA THR A 40 -4.11 0.70 4.63
C THR A 40 -3.66 2.14 4.88
N HIS A 41 -2.38 2.44 4.63
CA HIS A 41 -1.86 3.80 4.79
C HIS A 41 -2.48 4.78 3.79
N LEU A 42 -2.63 4.39 2.52
CA LEU A 42 -3.28 5.21 1.51
C LEU A 42 -4.74 5.51 1.85
N ARG A 43 -5.48 4.52 2.38
CA ARG A 43 -6.85 4.73 2.85
C ARG A 43 -6.90 5.72 4.02
N HIS A 44 -6.00 5.59 4.99
CA HIS A 44 -5.90 6.53 6.11
C HIS A 44 -5.67 7.97 5.62
N LEU A 45 -4.70 8.16 4.71
CA LEU A 45 -4.43 9.48 4.13
C LEU A 45 -5.63 10.05 3.38
N ALA A 46 -6.35 9.20 2.62
CA ALA A 46 -7.56 9.63 1.92
C ALA A 46 -8.68 10.04 2.89
N GLU A 47 -8.86 9.30 3.99
CA GLU A 47 -9.81 9.63 5.05
C GLU A 47 -9.46 10.96 5.74
N GLU A 48 -8.18 11.21 6.00
CA GLU A 48 -7.71 12.48 6.56
C GLU A 48 -7.96 13.63 5.59
N LEU A 49 -7.55 13.50 4.33
CA LEU A 49 -7.76 14.52 3.31
C LEU A 49 -9.24 14.86 3.11
N ASN A 50 -10.12 13.86 3.15
CA ASN A 50 -11.56 14.09 3.05
C ASN A 50 -12.09 14.89 4.25
N LYS A 51 -11.60 14.62 5.47
CA LYS A 51 -11.97 15.40 6.66
C LYS A 51 -11.50 16.84 6.60
N PHE A 52 -10.33 17.10 6.01
CA PHE A 52 -9.83 18.46 5.82
C PHE A 52 -10.68 19.26 4.82
N GLY A 53 -11.22 18.61 3.77
CA GLY A 53 -12.10 19.28 2.80
C GLY A 53 -13.49 19.62 3.36
N ASP A 54 -14.01 18.80 4.28
CA ASP A 54 -15.33 19.01 4.91
C ASP A 54 -15.32 20.18 5.93
N SER A 55 -14.16 20.58 6.43
CA SER A 55 -14.03 21.66 7.43
C SER A 55 -13.96 23.07 6.85
N ASP A 56 -13.84 23.22 5.53
CA ASP A 56 -13.69 24.52 4.84
C ASP A 56 -15.02 25.10 4.31
N ASP A 57 -16.15 24.38 4.44
CA ASP A 57 -17.49 24.80 3.97
C ASP A 57 -18.39 25.41 5.08
N ASP A 58 -17.84 25.64 6.29
CA ASP A 58 -18.57 26.12 7.49
C ASP A 58 -18.22 27.57 7.93
N ASP A 59 -17.75 28.44 7.02
CA ASP A 59 -17.47 29.89 7.28
C ASP A 59 -18.32 30.84 6.41
#